data_AF-X1PFS3-F1
#
_entry.id   AF-X1PFS3-F1
#
_cell.length_a   1.000
_cell.length_b   1.000
_cell.length_c   1.000
_cell.angle_alpha   90.00
_cell.angle_beta   90.00
_cell.angle_gamma   90.00
#
_symmetry.space_group_name_H-M   'P 1'
#
loop_
_entity.id
_entity.type
_entity.pdbx_description
1 polymer ?
#
loop_
_entity_poly.entity_id
_entity_poly.type
_entity_poly.pdbx_seq_one_letter_code
_entity_poly.pdbx_strand_id
1 'polypeptide(L)'
;MNSAKQRVEEYIDARKEEIIEFLCDFVGFKSINPGIPEKGEELEAQKWVRERFKESGLDKVDLWAVDEEKKRPNVVGTVKGRGKGKALIYNGHCDVVPVGENELKRWTKDPW
;
A
#
# COMPACT_ATOMS: atom_id res chain seq x y z
N MET A 1 -4.11 25.69 23.00
CA MET A 1 -3.24 24.86 22.14
C MET A 1 -4.04 23.64 21.70
N ASN A 2 -4.06 23.35 20.40
CA ASN A 2 -4.70 22.13 19.90
C ASN A 2 -4.00 20.89 20.47
N SER A 3 -4.78 19.90 20.88
CA SER A 3 -4.26 18.60 21.29
C SER A 3 -3.50 17.93 20.14
N ALA A 4 -2.64 16.94 20.45
CA ALA A 4 -1.96 16.16 19.42
C ALA A 4 -2.93 15.50 18.44
N LYS A 5 -4.08 15.02 18.95
CA LYS A 5 -5.16 14.43 18.14
C LYS A 5 -5.72 15.46 17.15
N GLN A 6 -6.14 16.63 17.63
CA GLN A 6 -6.70 17.69 16.78
C GLN A 6 -5.74 18.11 15.66
N ARG A 7 -4.44 18.23 15.96
CA ARG A 7 -3.44 18.56 14.96
C ARG A 7 -3.29 17.50 13.86
N VAL A 8 -3.47 16.22 14.20
CA VAL A 8 -3.45 15.13 13.23
C VAL A 8 -4.73 15.14 12.38
N GLU A 9 -5.88 15.36 12.99
CA GLU A 9 -7.16 15.48 12.28
C GLU A 9 -7.12 16.64 11.28
N GLU A 10 -6.69 17.84 11.72
CA GLU A 10 -6.51 19.01 10.85
C GLU A 10 -5.51 18.75 9.71
N TYR A 11 -4.44 18.00 9.96
CA TYR A 11 -3.44 17.66 8.95
C TYR A 11 -4.00 16.72 7.86
N ILE A 12 -4.83 15.74 8.27
CA ILE A 12 -5.48 14.79 7.38
C ILE A 12 -6.54 15.50 6.53
N ASP A 13 -7.40 16.31 7.17
CA ASP A 13 -8.46 17.04 6.48
C ASP A 13 -7.90 17.99 5.42
N ALA A 14 -6.77 18.65 5.72
CA ALA A 14 -6.09 19.55 4.78
C ALA A 14 -5.41 18.84 3.59
N ARG A 15 -5.36 17.50 3.56
CA ARG A 15 -4.73 16.68 2.52
C ARG A 15 -5.69 15.67 1.90
N LYS A 16 -7.00 15.91 2.04
CA LYS A 16 -8.03 15.00 1.55
C LYS A 16 -7.84 14.66 0.07
N GLU A 17 -7.56 15.66 -0.77
CA GLU A 17 -7.37 15.48 -2.21
C GLU A 17 -6.15 14.62 -2.51
N GLU A 18 -5.02 14.88 -1.84
CA GLU A 18 -3.78 14.08 -1.96
C GLU A 18 -4.02 12.61 -1.57
N ILE A 19 -4.78 12.36 -0.49
CA ILE A 19 -5.12 11.00 -0.05
C ILE A 19 -6.00 10.29 -1.09
N ILE A 20 -6.97 10.99 -1.67
CA ILE A 20 -7.84 10.44 -2.71
C ILE A 20 -7.03 10.13 -3.98
N GLU A 21 -6.17 11.05 -4.41
CA GLU A 21 -5.30 10.84 -5.59
C GLU A 21 -4.34 9.67 -5.37
N PHE A 22 -3.69 9.58 -4.21
CA PHE A 22 -2.86 8.44 -3.85
C PHE A 22 -3.64 7.13 -3.92
N LEU A 23 -4.87 7.10 -3.40
CA LEU A 23 -5.70 5.91 -3.43
C LEU A 23 -6.10 5.54 -4.87
N CYS A 24 -6.52 6.52 -5.67
CA CYS A 24 -6.88 6.31 -7.09
C CYS A 24 -5.71 5.73 -7.89
N ASP A 25 -4.51 6.30 -7.73
CA ASP A 25 -3.29 5.78 -8.38
C ASP A 25 -3.00 4.35 -7.92
N PHE A 26 -3.19 4.07 -6.62
CA PHE A 26 -2.88 2.76 -6.07
C PHE A 26 -3.88 1.67 -6.49
N VAL A 27 -5.17 1.97 -6.54
CA VAL A 27 -6.20 0.99 -6.94
C VAL A 27 -6.20 0.72 -8.46
N GLY A 28 -5.59 1.59 -9.26
CA GLY A 28 -5.41 1.33 -10.70
C GLY A 28 -4.42 0.20 -11.02
N PHE A 29 -3.66 -0.28 -10.04
CA PHE A 29 -2.81 -1.46 -10.23
C PHE A 29 -3.64 -2.75 -10.12
N LYS A 30 -3.56 -3.59 -11.14
CA LYS A 30 -4.13 -4.95 -11.15
C LYS A 30 -3.29 -5.92 -10.30
N SER A 31 -3.26 -5.72 -8.99
CA SER A 31 -2.49 -6.54 -8.04
C SER A 31 -3.18 -7.89 -7.73
N ILE A 32 -3.63 -8.60 -8.76
CA ILE A 32 -4.49 -9.77 -8.59
C ILE A 32 -3.69 -10.94 -8.00
N ASN A 33 -4.23 -11.58 -6.96
CA ASN A 33 -3.73 -12.84 -6.42
C ASN A 33 -4.85 -13.90 -6.49
N PRO A 34 -4.73 -14.91 -7.36
CA PRO A 34 -5.75 -15.96 -7.52
C PRO A 34 -5.74 -16.99 -6.37
N GLY A 35 -4.94 -16.80 -5.32
CA GLY A 35 -4.78 -17.77 -4.23
C GLY A 35 -3.98 -19.02 -4.62
N ILE A 36 -3.35 -19.01 -5.80
CA ILE A 36 -2.45 -20.05 -6.26
C ILE A 36 -1.03 -19.62 -5.90
N PRO A 37 -0.23 -20.47 -5.22
CA PRO A 37 1.16 -20.16 -4.93
C PRO A 37 1.89 -19.65 -6.18
N GLU A 38 2.70 -18.60 -5.99
CA GLU A 38 3.56 -17.99 -7.03
C GLU A 38 2.86 -17.27 -8.19
N LYS A 39 1.52 -17.29 -8.29
CA LYS A 39 0.77 -16.66 -9.40
C LYS A 39 0.20 -15.26 -9.11
N GLY A 40 0.82 -14.52 -8.19
CA GLY A 40 0.39 -13.16 -7.86
C GLY A 40 0.94 -12.10 -8.83
N GLU A 41 0.15 -11.07 -9.10
CA GLU A 41 0.46 -9.97 -10.03
C GLU A 41 0.74 -8.63 -9.32
N GLU A 42 1.00 -8.66 -8.01
CA GLU A 42 1.15 -7.46 -7.18
C GLU A 42 2.51 -6.74 -7.30
N LEU A 43 3.45 -7.26 -8.11
CA LEU A 43 4.82 -6.74 -8.20
C LEU A 43 4.89 -5.24 -8.54
N GLU A 44 4.11 -4.80 -9.51
CA GLU A 44 4.13 -3.40 -9.95
C GLU A 44 3.54 -2.48 -8.88
N ALA A 45 2.47 -2.91 -8.21
CA ALA A 45 1.91 -2.20 -7.06
C ALA A 45 2.94 -2.10 -5.91
N GLN A 46 3.67 -3.18 -5.61
CA GLN A 46 4.69 -3.21 -4.57
C GLN A 46 5.88 -2.29 -4.91
N LYS A 47 6.34 -2.29 -6.16
CA LYS A 47 7.36 -1.33 -6.62
C LYS A 47 6.88 0.11 -6.50
N TRP A 48 5.64 0.39 -6.86
CA TRP A 48 5.06 1.72 -6.73
C TRP A 48 4.99 2.17 -5.26
N VAL A 49 4.51 1.31 -4.35
CA VAL A 49 4.48 1.59 -2.89
C VAL A 49 5.88 1.85 -2.36
N ARG A 50 6.89 1.10 -2.80
CA ARG A 50 8.29 1.32 -2.43
C ARG A 50 8.77 2.73 -2.78
N GLU A 51 8.44 3.23 -3.97
CA GLU A 51 8.82 4.59 -4.37
C GLU A 51 8.06 5.64 -3.55
N ARG A 52 6.76 5.45 -3.29
CA ARG A 52 5.99 6.31 -2.38
C ARG A 52 6.56 6.36 -0.97
N PHE A 53 7.04 5.24 -0.45
CA PHE A 53 7.73 5.18 0.86
C PHE A 53 9.02 5.98 0.88
N LYS A 54 9.81 5.96 -0.21
CA LYS A 54 11.04 6.75 -0.30
C LYS A 54 10.72 8.25 -0.37
N GLU A 55 9.74 8.63 -1.17
CA GLU A 55 9.32 10.03 -1.32
C GLU A 55 8.72 10.60 -0.02
N SER A 56 8.07 9.75 0.77
CA SER A 56 7.53 10.11 2.09
C SER A 56 8.61 10.34 3.16
N GLY A 57 9.89 10.12 2.84
CA GLY A 57 11.01 10.40 3.74
C GLY A 57 11.21 9.38 4.86
N LEU A 58 10.83 8.11 4.64
CA LEU A 58 11.14 7.03 5.58
C LEU A 58 12.66 6.81 5.67
N ASP A 59 13.18 6.52 6.87
CA ASP A 59 14.62 6.37 7.11
C ASP A 59 15.24 5.18 6.37
N LYS A 60 14.44 4.13 6.13
CA LYS A 60 14.84 2.95 5.38
C LYS A 60 13.64 2.35 4.64
N VAL A 61 13.87 1.95 3.39
CA VAL A 61 12.88 1.25 2.56
C VAL A 61 13.52 0.00 1.98
N ASP A 62 13.10 -1.17 2.47
CA ASP A 62 13.54 -2.47 2.01
C ASP A 62 12.53 -3.07 1.02
N LEU A 63 13.03 -3.90 0.10
CA LEU A 63 12.23 -4.71 -0.81
C LEU A 63 12.79 -6.14 -0.77
N TRP A 64 12.06 -7.07 -0.15
CA TRP A 64 12.54 -8.44 0.05
C TRP A 64 11.53 -9.45 -0.49
N ALA A 65 11.98 -10.28 -1.43
CA ALA A 65 11.20 -11.37 -1.96
C ALA A 65 11.61 -12.69 -1.31
N VAL A 66 10.61 -13.53 -1.02
CA VAL A 66 10.80 -14.88 -0.45
C VAL A 66 10.50 -15.97 -1.48
N ASP A 67 9.79 -15.64 -2.55
CA ASP A 67 9.53 -16.52 -3.66
C ASP A 67 10.77 -16.66 -4.56
N GLU A 68 10.93 -17.82 -5.20
CA GLU A 68 12.10 -18.13 -6.02
C GLU A 68 12.28 -17.15 -7.19
N GLU A 69 11.17 -16.74 -7.79
CA GLU A 69 11.13 -15.84 -8.95
C GLU A 69 11.31 -14.37 -8.58
N LYS A 70 11.30 -14.04 -7.28
CA LYS A 70 11.39 -12.68 -6.73
C LYS A 70 10.31 -11.72 -7.25
N LYS A 71 9.13 -12.25 -7.53
CA LYS A 71 7.99 -11.52 -8.10
C LYS A 71 7.00 -11.04 -7.05
N ARG A 72 7.09 -11.51 -5.80
CA ARG A 72 6.14 -11.12 -4.74
C ARG A 72 6.86 -10.53 -3.51
N PRO A 73 7.65 -9.45 -3.68
CA PRO A 73 8.39 -8.86 -2.58
C PRO A 73 7.51 -8.16 -1.55
N ASN A 74 7.86 -8.31 -0.28
CA ASN A 74 7.37 -7.43 0.76
C ASN A 74 8.13 -6.10 0.74
N VAL A 75 7.37 -5.01 0.87
CA VAL A 75 7.90 -3.64 1.00
C VAL A 75 7.89 -3.28 2.48
N VAL A 76 9.04 -2.90 3.03
CA VAL A 76 9.15 -2.53 4.45
C VAL A 76 9.76 -1.15 4.59
N GLY A 77 8.94 -0.21 5.09
CA GLY A 77 9.34 1.14 5.46
C GLY A 77 9.64 1.22 6.96
N THR A 78 10.74 1.85 7.34
CA THR A 78 11.12 2.06 8.74
C THR A 78 11.24 3.55 9.03
N VAL A 79 10.59 4.01 10.11
CA VAL A 79 10.87 5.31 10.75
C VAL A 79 11.62 5.07 12.06
N LYS A 80 12.79 5.68 12.19
CA LYS A 80 13.60 5.62 13.40
C LYS A 80 12.96 6.49 14.47
N GLY A 81 12.27 5.84 15.40
CA GLY A 81 11.75 6.49 16.60
C GLY A 81 12.87 7.17 17.40
N ARG A 82 12.53 8.31 18.03
CA ARG A 82 13.45 9.06 18.91
C ARG A 82 13.26 8.75 20.40
N GLY A 83 12.25 7.94 20.74
CA GLY A 83 11.90 7.58 22.11
C GLY A 83 12.48 6.25 22.57
N LYS A 84 12.21 5.87 23.81
CA LYS A 84 12.58 4.58 24.42
C LYS A 84 11.42 3.57 24.46
N GLY A 85 10.35 3.85 23.73
CA GLY A 85 9.16 3.00 23.66
C GLY A 85 9.40 1.72 22.85
N LYS A 86 8.40 0.85 22.80
CA LYS A 86 8.43 -0.35 21.95
C LYS A 86 8.33 0.05 20.48
N ALA A 87 8.99 -0.72 19.62
CA ALA A 87 8.76 -0.64 18.18
C ALA A 87 7.32 -1.08 17.86
N LEU A 88 6.71 -0.40 16.90
CA LEU A 88 5.41 -0.77 16.33
C LEU A 88 5.64 -1.24 14.91
N ILE A 89 4.93 -2.29 14.52
CA ILE A 89 4.86 -2.76 13.14
C ILE A 89 3.42 -2.68 12.68
N TYR A 90 3.20 -2.03 11.55
CA TYR A 90 1.94 -2.05 10.82
C TYR A 90 2.13 -2.98 9.64
N ASN A 91 1.26 -3.99 9.52
CA ASN A 91 1.32 -4.96 8.45
C ASN A 91 -0.01 -4.99 7.71
N GLY A 92 0.05 -5.21 6.40
CA GLY A 92 -1.08 -5.27 5.50
C GLY A 92 -0.63 -5.92 4.19
N HIS A 93 -1.57 -6.07 3.27
CA HIS A 93 -1.33 -6.64 1.95
C HIS A 93 -1.96 -5.73 0.89
N CYS A 94 -1.42 -5.77 -0.34
CA CYS A 94 -1.87 -4.94 -1.44
C CYS A 94 -2.44 -5.75 -2.60
N ASP A 95 -2.46 -7.08 -2.50
CA ASP A 95 -3.09 -7.96 -3.47
C ASP A 95 -4.61 -7.97 -3.31
N VAL A 96 -5.29 -8.13 -4.43
CA VAL A 96 -6.75 -8.19 -4.52
C VAL A 96 -7.20 -9.50 -5.15
N VAL A 97 -8.47 -9.85 -4.93
CA VAL A 97 -9.06 -11.04 -5.54
C VAL A 97 -9.35 -10.80 -7.02
N PRO A 98 -9.32 -11.86 -7.87
CA PRO A 98 -9.74 -11.74 -9.26
C PRO A 98 -11.21 -11.31 -9.37
N VAL A 99 -11.53 -10.54 -10.41
CA VAL A 99 -12.92 -10.24 -10.78
C VAL A 99 -13.33 -11.19 -11.91
N GLY A 100 -14.22 -12.14 -11.63
CA GLY A 100 -14.70 -13.09 -12.62
C GLY A 100 -15.62 -12.45 -13.67
N GLU A 101 -15.79 -13.09 -14.82
CA GLU A 101 -16.62 -12.56 -15.93
C GLU A 101 -18.06 -12.24 -15.51
N ASN A 102 -18.63 -13.06 -14.63
CA ASN A 102 -19.99 -12.84 -14.13
C ASN A 102 -20.06 -11.68 -13.13
N GLU A 103 -18.97 -11.38 -12.43
CA GLU A 103 -18.88 -10.24 -11.52
C GLU A 103 -18.65 -8.95 -12.29
N LEU A 104 -17.85 -8.96 -13.38
CA LEU A 104 -17.68 -7.82 -14.28
C LEU A 104 -19.03 -7.27 -14.78
N LYS A 105 -20.00 -8.16 -15.06
CA LYS A 105 -21.37 -7.76 -15.46
C LYS A 105 -22.14 -6.99 -14.38
N ARG A 106 -21.74 -7.10 -13.11
CA ARG A 106 -22.36 -6.44 -11.95
C ARG A 106 -21.71 -5.10 -11.61
N TRP A 107 -20.52 -4.83 -12.14
CA TRP A 107 -19.83 -3.57 -11.94
C TRP A 107 -20.49 -2.46 -12.77
N THR A 108 -20.75 -1.30 -12.15
CA THR A 108 -21.26 -0.10 -12.83
C THR A 108 -20.16 0.81 -13.37
N LYS A 109 -18.90 0.51 -13.01
CA LYS A 109 -17.65 1.18 -13.40
C LYS A 109 -16.58 0.13 -13.62
N ASP A 110 -15.56 0.42 -14.43
CA ASP A 110 -14.41 -0.48 -14.55
C ASP A 110 -13.80 -0.70 -13.16
N PRO A 111 -13.61 -1.95 -12.70
CA PRO A 111 -12.91 -2.24 -11.45
C PRO A 111 -11.40 -1.95 -11.50
N TRP A 112 -10.88 -1.54 -12.66
CA TRP A 112 -9.47 -1.26 -12.91
C TRP A 112 -9.22 0.15 -13.43
#